data_AF-A0A373B7Y0-F1
#
_entry.id   AF-A0A373B7Y0-F1
#
_cell.length_a   1.000
_cell.length_b   1.000
_cell.length_c   1.000
_cell.angle_alpha   90.00
_cell.angle_beta   90.00
_cell.angle_gamma   90.00
#
_symmetry.space_group_name_H-M   'P 1'
#
loop_
_entity.id
_entity.type
_entity.pdbx_description
1 polymer ?
#
loop_
_entity_poly.entity_id
_entity_poly.type
_entity_poly.pdbx_seq_one_letter_code
_entity_poly.pdbx_strand_id
1 'polypeptide(L)'
;MEKTEAEKILKEKLETAEKILVGIGSEWKKKEGAEEEEILHAAEKLKNFLDGKDYYIITSLSGEDADRLGFSAGHMAVPHSVSFTEEAWKHYTLWLSCTLNRNTVLLELGENYKDPSLIRWPFEKTAMLNNKAYLFRVHKIFSQVPEELSGKSCPVAEVSFKLVDDFLERV
;
A
#
# COMPACT_ATOMS: atom_id res chain seq x y z
N MET A 1 -12.28 -4.08 -15.44
CA MET A 1 -13.22 -3.65 -14.38
C MET A 1 -13.31 -2.15 -14.42
N GLU A 2 -14.51 -1.58 -14.28
CA GLU A 2 -14.70 -0.13 -14.27
C GLU A 2 -14.22 0.47 -12.94
N LYS A 3 -13.70 1.71 -12.96
CA LYS A 3 -13.13 2.41 -11.78
C LYS A 3 -14.10 2.40 -10.59
N THR A 4 -15.37 2.66 -10.85
CA THR A 4 -16.45 2.70 -9.85
C THR A 4 -16.67 1.39 -9.12
N GLU A 5 -16.49 0.24 -9.80
CA GLU A 5 -16.62 -1.08 -9.16
C GLU A 5 -15.41 -1.37 -8.26
N ALA A 6 -14.20 -0.99 -8.71
CA ALA A 6 -12.98 -1.13 -7.90
C ALA A 6 -13.07 -0.32 -6.60
N GLU A 7 -13.52 0.94 -6.69
CA GLU A 7 -13.73 1.84 -5.55
C GLU A 7 -14.78 1.30 -4.58
N LYS A 8 -15.87 0.73 -5.10
CA LYS A 8 -16.91 0.10 -4.27
C LYS A 8 -16.36 -1.08 -3.48
N ILE A 9 -15.65 -2.00 -4.15
CA ILE A 9 -15.02 -3.16 -3.48
C ILE A 9 -13.98 -2.68 -2.46
N LEU A 10 -13.17 -1.67 -2.80
CA LEU A 10 -12.19 -1.08 -1.89
C LEU A 10 -12.84 -0.55 -0.62
N LYS A 11 -13.93 0.21 -0.76
CA LYS A 11 -14.70 0.72 0.38
C LYS A 11 -15.22 -0.40 1.28
N GLU A 12 -15.92 -1.38 0.70
CA GLU A 12 -16.48 -2.52 1.45
C GLU A 12 -15.39 -3.32 2.21
N LYS A 13 -14.22 -3.51 1.59
CA LYS A 13 -13.09 -4.21 2.22
C LYS A 13 -12.45 -3.39 3.33
N LEU A 14 -12.29 -2.09 3.14
CA LEU A 14 -11.70 -1.19 4.15
C LEU A 14 -12.62 -0.99 5.36
N GLU A 15 -13.94 -0.99 5.19
CA GLU A 15 -14.92 -0.89 6.28
C GLU A 15 -14.84 -2.06 7.27
N THR A 16 -14.51 -3.25 6.76
CA THR A 16 -14.45 -4.49 7.56
C THR A 16 -13.02 -4.90 7.92
N ALA A 17 -12.02 -4.14 7.50
CA ALA A 17 -10.61 -4.48 7.67
C ALA A 17 -10.22 -4.48 9.17
N GLU A 18 -9.71 -5.63 9.63
CA GLU A 18 -9.04 -5.74 10.94
C GLU A 18 -7.59 -5.26 10.84
N LYS A 19 -6.97 -5.38 9.66
CA LYS A 19 -5.59 -4.96 9.40
C LYS A 19 -5.42 -4.37 8.00
N ILE A 20 -4.56 -3.37 7.86
CA ILE A 20 -4.25 -2.73 6.58
C ILE A 20 -2.74 -2.70 6.37
N LEU A 21 -2.25 -3.38 5.34
CA LEU A 21 -0.85 -3.32 4.93
C LEU A 21 -0.74 -2.47 3.66
N VAL A 22 0.02 -1.39 3.73
CA VAL A 22 0.22 -0.48 2.59
C VAL A 22 1.64 -0.63 2.05
N GLY A 23 1.75 -0.85 0.75
CA GLY A 23 3.01 -0.89 0.01
C GLY A 23 3.14 0.37 -0.83
N ILE A 24 4.03 1.30 -0.49
CA ILE A 24 4.22 2.55 -1.23
C ILE A 24 5.42 2.42 -2.16
N GLY A 25 5.20 2.64 -3.45
CA GLY A 25 6.19 2.44 -4.48
C GLY A 25 6.56 3.66 -5.31
N SER A 26 7.22 3.39 -6.43
CA SER A 26 7.84 4.39 -7.29
C SER A 26 6.95 5.51 -7.84
N GLU A 27 5.63 5.32 -7.99
CA GLU A 27 4.73 6.41 -8.41
C GLU A 27 4.68 7.56 -7.39
N TRP A 28 5.04 7.28 -6.13
CA TRP A 28 5.11 8.23 -5.02
C TRP A 28 6.51 8.81 -4.80
N LYS A 29 7.40 8.74 -5.78
CA LYS A 29 8.68 9.48 -5.73
C LYS A 29 8.48 10.98 -5.90
N LYS A 30 9.42 11.77 -5.40
CA LYS A 30 9.40 13.21 -5.56
C LYS A 30 9.30 13.58 -7.03
N LYS A 31 8.39 14.50 -7.35
CA LYS A 31 8.22 15.06 -8.70
C LYS A 31 8.39 16.57 -8.67
N GLU A 32 8.31 17.20 -9.83
CA GLU A 32 8.36 18.65 -9.96
C GLU A 32 6.96 19.22 -10.18
N GLY A 33 6.71 20.43 -9.68
CA GLY A 33 5.46 21.15 -9.88
C GLY A 33 4.26 20.51 -9.20
N ALA A 34 3.09 20.60 -9.85
CA ALA A 34 1.80 20.23 -9.26
C ALA A 34 1.71 18.75 -8.84
N GLU A 35 2.42 17.83 -9.50
CA GLU A 35 2.37 16.42 -9.11
C GLU A 35 3.00 16.18 -7.73
N GLU A 36 3.98 16.99 -7.31
CA GLU A 36 4.55 16.88 -5.96
C GLU A 36 3.50 17.24 -4.90
N GLU A 37 2.75 18.32 -5.14
CA GLU A 37 1.66 18.77 -4.27
C GLU A 37 0.55 17.70 -4.20
N GLU A 38 0.17 17.09 -5.34
CA GLU A 38 -0.79 15.98 -5.39
C GLU A 38 -0.32 14.77 -4.55
N ILE A 39 0.96 14.40 -4.64
CA ILE A 39 1.51 13.26 -3.88
C ILE A 39 1.50 13.54 -2.38
N LEU A 40 1.93 14.73 -1.97
CA LEU A 40 1.97 15.11 -0.55
C LEU A 40 0.55 15.20 0.03
N HIS A 41 -0.41 15.73 -0.72
CA HIS A 41 -1.81 15.77 -0.32
C HIS A 41 -2.42 14.36 -0.20
N ALA A 42 -2.15 13.48 -1.16
CA ALA A 42 -2.58 12.08 -1.08
C ALA A 42 -1.95 11.35 0.13
N ALA A 43 -0.68 11.64 0.46
CA ALA A 43 -0.01 11.08 1.63
C ALA A 43 -0.66 11.54 2.94
N GLU A 44 -1.00 12.84 3.04
CA GLU A 44 -1.71 13.40 4.19
C GLU A 44 -3.10 12.77 4.36
N LYS A 45 -3.88 12.66 3.29
CA LYS A 45 -5.18 11.97 3.31
C LYS A 45 -5.05 10.52 3.75
N LEU A 46 -4.08 9.79 3.19
CA LEU A 46 -3.81 8.40 3.57
C LEU A 46 -3.45 8.28 5.05
N LYS A 47 -2.61 9.17 5.56
CA LYS A 47 -2.25 9.22 6.98
C LYS A 47 -3.46 9.46 7.87
N ASN A 48 -4.31 10.44 7.53
CA ASN A 48 -5.53 10.74 8.28
C ASN A 48 -6.51 9.57 8.25
N PHE A 49 -6.64 8.89 7.12
CA PHE A 49 -7.47 7.69 7.00
C PHE A 49 -6.96 6.53 7.85
N LEU A 50 -5.64 6.33 7.90
CA LEU A 50 -5.03 5.24 8.66
C LEU A 50 -4.99 5.50 10.17
N ASP A 51 -5.23 6.74 10.61
CA ASP A 51 -5.25 7.07 12.03
C ASP A 51 -6.31 6.26 12.79
N GLY A 52 -5.91 5.74 13.96
CA GLY A 52 -6.73 4.84 14.76
C GLY A 52 -6.97 3.43 14.17
N LYS A 53 -6.43 3.11 12.98
CA LYS A 53 -6.51 1.76 12.39
C LYS A 53 -5.27 0.93 12.73
N ASP A 54 -5.40 -0.39 12.67
CA ASP A 54 -4.26 -1.30 12.78
C ASP A 54 -3.61 -1.45 11.41
N TYR A 55 -2.57 -0.65 11.17
CA TYR A 55 -1.88 -0.61 9.89
C TYR A 55 -0.36 -0.66 10.02
N TYR A 56 0.27 -1.05 8.91
CA TYR A 56 1.70 -0.92 8.71
C TYR A 56 1.99 -0.52 7.26
N ILE A 57 3.07 0.22 7.05
CA ILE A 57 3.54 0.66 5.74
C ILE A 57 4.89 0.01 5.45
N ILE A 58 5.08 -0.47 4.23
CA ILE A 58 6.39 -0.82 3.69
C ILE A 58 6.59 -0.02 2.40
N THR A 59 7.80 0.48 2.17
CA THR A 59 8.10 1.25 0.96
C THR A 59 9.41 0.84 0.30
N SER A 60 9.45 0.97 -1.03
CA SER A 60 10.69 0.91 -1.83
C SER A 60 11.38 2.27 -1.98
N LEU A 61 10.77 3.33 -1.44
CA LEU A 61 11.36 4.66 -1.36
C LEU A 61 12.48 4.69 -0.31
N SER A 62 13.33 5.70 -0.38
CA SER A 62 14.50 5.84 0.49
C SER A 62 14.90 7.31 0.64
N GLY A 63 15.49 7.67 1.79
CA GLY A 63 15.92 9.04 2.06
C GLY A 63 14.77 10.04 1.94
N GLU A 64 15.03 11.18 1.33
CA GLU A 64 14.08 12.29 1.20
C GLU A 64 12.73 11.86 0.57
N ASP A 65 12.75 10.92 -0.39
CA ASP A 65 11.52 10.42 -1.03
C ASP A 65 10.56 9.77 -0.04
N ALA A 66 11.08 9.07 0.98
CA ALA A 66 10.27 8.45 2.02
C ALA A 66 9.94 9.45 3.14
N ASP A 67 10.93 10.24 3.57
CA ASP A 67 10.80 11.16 4.70
C ASP A 67 9.72 12.23 4.43
N ARG A 68 9.65 12.75 3.20
CA ARG A 68 8.67 13.79 2.82
C ARG A 68 7.21 13.33 2.93
N LEU A 69 6.93 12.02 2.90
CA LEU A 69 5.57 11.50 3.01
C LEU A 69 5.00 11.63 4.43
N GLY A 70 5.83 11.90 5.44
CA GLY A 70 5.37 12.30 6.78
C GLY A 70 4.73 11.19 7.61
N PHE A 71 4.97 9.92 7.26
CA PHE A 71 4.55 8.76 8.05
C PHE A 71 5.47 8.53 9.25
N SER A 72 4.91 8.01 10.36
CA SER A 72 5.68 7.72 11.57
C SER A 72 6.57 6.49 11.38
N ALA A 73 7.84 6.59 11.78
CA ALA A 73 8.80 5.50 11.72
C ALA A 73 8.36 4.24 12.50
N GLY A 74 7.49 4.38 13.50
CA GLY A 74 6.96 3.24 14.27
C GLY A 74 5.96 2.36 13.49
N HIS A 75 5.43 2.87 12.38
CA HIS A 75 4.44 2.18 11.54
C HIS A 75 4.89 2.01 10.09
N MET A 76 6.19 2.26 9.81
CA MET A 76 6.72 2.25 8.45
C MET A 76 8.08 1.55 8.40
N ALA A 77 8.21 0.60 7.48
CA ALA A 77 9.48 0.00 7.11
C ALA A 77 10.00 0.64 5.82
N VAL A 78 11.26 1.08 5.85
CA VAL A 78 11.95 1.73 4.72
C VAL A 78 13.24 0.97 4.40
N PRO A 79 13.18 -0.24 3.82
CA PRO A 79 14.32 -1.16 3.82
C PRO A 79 15.53 -0.72 2.99
N HIS A 80 15.35 0.23 2.09
CA HIS A 80 16.44 0.84 1.33
C HIS A 80 17.03 2.09 2.00
N SER A 81 16.55 2.49 3.19
CA SER A 81 17.19 3.56 3.96
C SER A 81 18.52 3.09 4.55
N VAL A 82 19.53 3.96 4.52
CA VAL A 82 20.82 3.72 5.19
C VAL A 82 20.70 3.58 6.71
N SER A 83 19.62 4.10 7.30
CA SER A 83 19.32 4.00 8.72
C SER A 83 18.41 2.82 9.08
N PHE A 84 18.02 1.99 8.11
CA PHE A 84 17.13 0.86 8.35
C PHE A 84 17.85 -0.26 9.11
N THR A 85 17.24 -0.74 10.20
CA THR A 85 17.84 -1.72 11.10
C THR A 85 17.14 -3.07 11.05
N GLU A 86 17.82 -4.10 11.55
CA GLU A 86 17.21 -5.42 11.75
C GLU A 86 16.02 -5.37 12.71
N GLU A 87 16.05 -4.49 13.72
CA GLU A 87 14.94 -4.28 14.65
C GLU A 87 13.71 -3.76 13.92
N ALA A 88 13.87 -2.75 13.04
CA ALA A 88 12.77 -2.24 12.23
C ALA A 88 12.18 -3.33 11.31
N TRP A 89 13.03 -4.19 10.76
CA TRP A 89 12.58 -5.36 10.00
C TRP A 89 11.82 -6.38 10.86
N LYS A 90 12.30 -6.65 12.08
CA LYS A 90 11.61 -7.51 13.06
C LYS A 90 10.23 -6.96 13.41
N HIS A 91 10.09 -5.65 13.62
CA HIS A 91 8.79 -5.02 13.88
C HIS A 91 7.81 -5.23 12.73
N TYR A 92 8.23 -4.96 11.49
CA TYR A 92 7.43 -5.19 10.30
C TYR A 92 7.01 -6.66 10.16
N THR A 93 7.96 -7.59 10.27
CA THR A 93 7.68 -9.03 10.11
C THR A 93 6.81 -9.60 11.24
N LEU A 94 6.98 -9.12 12.47
CA LEU A 94 6.09 -9.45 13.59
C LEU A 94 4.67 -8.95 13.32
N TRP A 95 4.51 -7.70 12.89
CA TRP A 95 3.19 -7.16 12.53
C TRP A 95 2.55 -7.99 11.41
N LEU A 96 3.32 -8.32 10.37
CA LEU A 96 2.85 -9.14 9.25
C LEU A 96 2.40 -10.53 9.71
N SER A 97 3.11 -11.15 10.66
CA SER A 97 2.73 -12.46 11.22
C SER A 97 1.35 -12.43 11.92
N CYS A 98 0.95 -11.27 12.45
CA CYS A 98 -0.35 -11.07 13.08
C CYS A 98 -1.51 -10.91 12.09
N THR A 99 -1.25 -10.91 10.77
CA THR A 99 -2.30 -10.80 9.73
C THR A 99 -3.00 -12.12 9.43
N LEU A 100 -2.39 -13.26 9.77
CA LEU A 100 -2.97 -14.56 9.46
C LEU A 100 -4.37 -14.73 10.09
N ASN A 101 -5.34 -15.16 9.29
CA ASN A 101 -6.74 -15.34 9.69
C ASN A 101 -7.46 -14.06 10.15
N ARG A 102 -6.91 -12.88 9.84
CA ARG A 102 -7.54 -11.57 10.00
C ARG A 102 -8.04 -11.04 8.67
N ASN A 103 -9.16 -10.32 8.66
CA ASN A 103 -9.63 -9.58 7.50
C ASN A 103 -8.61 -8.48 7.18
N THR A 104 -7.78 -8.73 6.15
CA THR A 104 -6.57 -7.94 5.88
C THR A 104 -6.68 -7.31 4.52
N VAL A 105 -6.60 -5.99 4.44
CA VAL A 105 -6.48 -5.29 3.16
C VAL A 105 -5.01 -5.08 2.86
N LEU A 106 -4.58 -5.55 1.69
CA LEU A 106 -3.24 -5.31 1.16
C LEU A 106 -3.37 -4.26 0.05
N LEU A 107 -2.76 -3.10 0.24
CA LEU A 107 -2.87 -1.96 -0.68
C LEU A 107 -1.49 -1.66 -1.29
N GLU A 108 -1.22 -2.22 -2.47
CA GLU A 108 0.00 -1.96 -3.25
C GLU A 108 -0.20 -0.72 -4.13
N LEU A 109 0.50 0.37 -3.80
CA LEU A 109 0.38 1.70 -4.40
C LEU A 109 1.63 2.03 -5.22
N GLY A 110 1.54 1.82 -6.54
CA GLY A 110 2.48 2.41 -7.49
C GLY A 110 3.89 1.80 -7.50
N GLU A 111 4.04 0.57 -7.02
CA GLU A 111 5.32 -0.14 -7.12
C GLU A 111 5.54 -0.73 -8.51
N ASN A 112 6.70 -0.43 -9.10
CA ASN A 112 7.07 -0.97 -10.39
C ASN A 112 7.78 -2.33 -10.21
N TYR A 113 8.65 -2.74 -11.14
CA TYR A 113 9.40 -4.00 -11.05
C TYR A 113 10.87 -3.79 -10.65
N LYS A 114 11.22 -2.64 -10.04
CA LYS A 114 12.60 -2.38 -9.60
C LYS A 114 13.02 -3.36 -8.51
N ASP A 115 12.16 -3.60 -7.52
CA ASP A 115 12.36 -4.63 -6.51
C ASP A 115 11.02 -5.30 -6.12
N PRO A 116 10.52 -6.25 -6.93
CA PRO A 116 9.27 -6.94 -6.63
C PRO A 116 9.37 -7.81 -5.38
N SER A 117 10.58 -8.15 -4.93
CA SER A 117 10.79 -8.97 -3.74
C SER A 117 10.47 -8.23 -2.43
N LEU A 118 10.41 -6.89 -2.49
CA LEU A 118 10.14 -6.05 -1.34
C LEU A 118 8.65 -5.89 -1.03
N ILE A 119 7.82 -5.69 -2.06
CA ILE A 119 6.38 -5.39 -1.90
C ILE A 119 5.53 -6.40 -2.67
N ARG A 120 5.70 -6.47 -3.99
CA ARG A 120 4.84 -7.25 -4.89
C ARG A 120 4.71 -8.72 -4.49
N TRP A 121 5.81 -9.46 -4.46
CA TRP A 121 5.77 -10.89 -4.13
C TRP A 121 5.38 -11.15 -2.67
N PRO A 122 5.85 -10.38 -1.67
CA PRO A 122 5.34 -10.49 -0.30
C PRO A 122 3.83 -10.27 -0.18
N PHE A 123 3.27 -9.30 -0.90
CA PHE A 123 1.82 -9.03 -0.89
C PHE A 123 1.05 -10.18 -1.53
N GLU A 124 1.50 -10.67 -2.70
CA GLU A 124 0.93 -11.84 -3.35
C GLU A 124 0.97 -13.06 -2.43
N LYS A 125 2.12 -13.34 -1.82
CA LYS A 125 2.28 -14.44 -0.86
C LYS A 125 1.36 -14.30 0.35
N THR A 126 1.20 -13.08 0.88
CA THR A 126 0.30 -12.81 2.01
C THR A 126 -1.16 -13.07 1.61
N ALA A 127 -1.59 -12.62 0.42
CA ALA A 127 -2.92 -12.91 -0.12
C ALA A 127 -3.14 -14.40 -0.41
N MET A 128 -2.09 -15.12 -0.79
CA MET A 128 -2.16 -16.57 -1.00
C MET A 128 -2.31 -17.35 0.32
N LEU A 129 -1.60 -16.94 1.37
CA LEU A 129 -1.58 -17.64 2.67
C LEU A 129 -2.74 -17.27 3.58
N ASN A 130 -3.24 -16.03 3.52
CA ASN A 130 -4.37 -15.58 4.31
C ASN A 130 -5.66 -15.55 3.48
N ASN A 131 -6.54 -16.53 3.66
CA ASN A 131 -7.81 -16.62 2.94
C ASN A 131 -8.78 -15.45 3.20
N LYS A 132 -8.55 -14.64 4.24
CA LYS A 132 -9.32 -13.42 4.53
C LYS A 132 -8.65 -12.15 4.03
N ALA A 133 -7.47 -12.26 3.39
CA ALA A 133 -6.83 -11.10 2.81
C ALA A 133 -7.43 -10.74 1.44
N TYR A 134 -7.41 -9.46 1.11
CA TYR A 134 -7.80 -8.98 -0.21
C TYR A 134 -6.77 -7.97 -0.72
N LEU A 135 -6.24 -8.22 -1.91
CA LEU A 135 -5.17 -7.41 -2.51
C LEU A 135 -5.71 -6.39 -3.51
N PHE A 136 -5.44 -5.12 -3.27
CA PHE A 136 -5.57 -4.06 -4.28
C PHE A 136 -4.20 -3.73 -4.81
N ARG A 137 -4.01 -3.88 -6.13
CA ARG A 137 -2.80 -3.45 -6.83
C ARG A 137 -3.13 -2.28 -7.72
N VAL A 138 -2.66 -1.11 -7.33
CA VAL A 138 -2.95 0.15 -8.01
C VAL A 138 -1.69 0.63 -8.70
N HIS A 139 -1.70 0.64 -10.03
CA HIS A 139 -0.63 1.20 -10.84
C HIS A 139 -1.14 1.48 -12.25
N LYS A 140 -0.73 2.60 -12.86
CA LYS A 140 -1.17 2.96 -14.21
C LYS A 140 -0.87 1.90 -15.29
N ILE A 141 0.25 1.19 -15.18
CA ILE A 141 0.75 0.26 -16.21
C ILE A 141 0.90 -1.16 -15.65
N PHE A 142 1.38 -1.31 -14.41
CA PHE A 142 1.76 -2.59 -13.84
C PHE A 142 0.74 -3.13 -12.82
N SER A 143 -0.56 -2.96 -13.10
CA SER A 143 -1.63 -3.37 -12.18
C SER A 143 -1.96 -4.86 -12.21
N GLN A 144 -1.46 -5.62 -13.19
CA GLN A 144 -1.75 -7.04 -13.36
C GLN A 144 -1.43 -7.86 -12.11
N VAL A 145 -2.26 -8.87 -11.85
CA VAL A 145 -2.14 -9.81 -10.73
C VAL A 145 -2.13 -11.25 -11.25
N PRO A 146 -1.46 -12.20 -10.56
CA PRO A 146 -1.48 -13.61 -10.92
C PRO A 146 -2.89 -14.22 -10.86
N GLU A 147 -3.16 -15.24 -11.68
CA GLU A 147 -4.47 -15.92 -11.76
C GLU A 147 -4.84 -16.60 -10.45
N GLU A 148 -3.85 -17.06 -9.67
CA GLU A 148 -4.00 -17.67 -8.36
C GLU A 148 -4.62 -16.72 -7.31
N LEU A 149 -4.60 -15.41 -7.57
CA LEU A 149 -5.24 -14.38 -6.76
C LEU A 149 -6.63 -13.98 -7.28
N SER A 150 -7.15 -14.67 -8.29
CA SER A 150 -8.51 -14.46 -8.76
C SER A 150 -9.52 -14.60 -7.62
N GLY A 151 -10.47 -13.66 -7.54
CA GLY A 151 -11.47 -13.59 -6.46
C GLY A 151 -10.98 -13.01 -5.12
N LYS A 152 -9.67 -12.82 -4.94
CA LYS A 152 -9.07 -12.22 -3.72
C LYS A 152 -8.11 -11.07 -4.03
N SER A 153 -8.18 -10.55 -5.25
CA SER A 153 -7.44 -9.39 -5.67
C SER A 153 -8.24 -8.53 -6.66
N CYS A 154 -7.85 -7.27 -6.73
CA CYS A 154 -8.46 -6.23 -7.52
C CYS A 154 -7.33 -5.41 -8.17
N PRO A 155 -7.01 -5.67 -9.45
CA PRO A 155 -6.08 -4.84 -10.20
C PRO A 155 -6.75 -3.53 -10.61
N VAL A 156 -6.10 -2.39 -10.34
CA VAL A 156 -6.60 -1.05 -10.66
C VAL A 156 -5.58 -0.30 -11.52
N ALA A 157 -5.93 -0.09 -12.79
CA ALA A 157 -5.08 0.54 -13.79
C ALA A 157 -5.16 2.08 -13.72
N GLU A 158 -4.67 2.65 -12.62
CA GLU A 158 -4.72 4.10 -12.33
C GLU A 158 -3.43 4.57 -11.63
N VAL A 159 -3.14 5.87 -11.70
CA VAL A 159 -2.05 6.48 -10.94
C VAL A 159 -2.42 6.42 -9.45
N SER A 160 -1.63 5.70 -8.65
CA SER A 160 -1.99 5.31 -7.30
C SER A 160 -2.26 6.47 -6.34
N PHE A 161 -1.45 7.53 -6.37
CA PHE A 161 -1.69 8.70 -5.51
C PHE A 161 -2.96 9.47 -5.92
N LYS A 162 -3.33 9.49 -7.21
CA LYS A 162 -4.60 10.11 -7.66
C LYS A 162 -5.81 9.29 -7.20
N LEU A 163 -5.73 7.95 -7.27
CA LEU A 163 -6.77 7.09 -6.74
C LEU A 163 -6.94 7.30 -5.23
N VAL A 164 -5.85 7.37 -4.47
CA VAL A 164 -5.91 7.63 -3.02
C VAL A 164 -6.54 8.98 -2.74
N ASP A 165 -6.13 10.02 -3.47
CA ASP A 165 -6.67 11.37 -3.32
C ASP A 165 -8.17 11.44 -3.58
N ASP A 166 -8.62 10.90 -4.72
CA ASP A 166 -10.03 10.87 -5.15
C ASP A 166 -10.90 10.02 -4.22
N PHE A 167 -10.39 8.84 -3.84
CA PHE A 167 -11.15 7.85 -3.07
C PHE A 167 -11.35 8.30 -1.63
N LEU A 168 -10.27 8.76 -0.97
CA LEU A 168 -10.31 9.17 0.43
C LEU A 168 -11.05 10.49 0.65
N GLU A 169 -11.32 11.26 -0.40
CA GLU A 169 -12.22 12.42 -0.31
C GLU A 169 -13.70 12.03 -0.16
N ARG A 170 -14.05 10.77 -0.44
CA ARG A 170 -15.44 10.29 -0.54
C ARG A 170 -15.83 9.28 0.55
N VAL A 171 -14.92 8.94 1.46
CA VAL A 171 -15.11 7.96 2.54
C VAL A 171 -14.81 8.56 3.90
#